data_AF-A0A0U5C5E7-F1
#
_entry.id   AF-A0A0U5C5E7-F1
#
_cell.length_a   1.000
_cell.length_b   1.000
_cell.length_c   1.000
_cell.angle_alpha   90.00
_cell.angle_beta   90.00
_cell.angle_gamma   90.00
#
_symmetry.space_group_name_H-M   'P 1'
#
loop_
_entity.id
_entity.type
_entity.pdbx_description
1 polymer ?
#
loop_
_entity_poly.entity_id
_entity_poly.type
_entity_poly.pdbx_seq_one_letter_code
_entity_poly.pdbx_strand_id
1 'polypeptide(L)'
;MAGSRTMFDELHPSLVQDETDTNTYTLGRMGDHNVVLVCLPSGTMGTSPAATAAANMLRTFPKIRFGLMVGVGGGAPGPPGNDPCEDLRLGDVVVSNPDRECGIYFLIV
;
A
#
# COMPACT_ATOMS: atom_id res chain seq x y z
N MET A 1 3.85 -9.22 8.83
CA MET A 1 2.54 -9.61 8.23
C MET A 1 1.44 -9.84 9.29
N ALA A 2 1.53 -9.27 10.50
CA ALA A 2 0.54 -9.52 11.57
C ALA A 2 -0.56 -8.44 11.63
N GLY A 3 -0.20 -7.15 11.62
CA GLY A 3 -1.15 -6.06 11.81
C GLY A 3 -2.08 -5.74 10.64
N SER A 4 -1.69 -6.03 9.40
CA SER A 4 -2.55 -5.76 8.23
C SER A 4 -3.63 -6.82 8.03
N ARG A 5 -3.40 -8.06 8.50
CA ARG A 5 -4.36 -9.16 8.36
C ARG A 5 -5.59 -8.98 9.25
N THR A 6 -5.44 -8.29 10.37
CA THR A 6 -6.53 -8.02 11.32
C THR A 6 -7.49 -6.94 10.83
N MET A 7 -7.17 -6.24 9.74
CA MET A 7 -8.06 -5.24 9.14
C MET A 7 -9.15 -5.85 8.28
N PHE A 8 -9.01 -7.12 7.86
CA PHE A 8 -10.05 -7.80 7.11
C PHE A 8 -11.22 -8.15 8.04
N ASP A 9 -12.44 -7.87 7.60
CA ASP A 9 -13.65 -8.37 8.26
C ASP A 9 -13.76 -9.90 8.10
N GLU A 10 -13.27 -10.40 6.96
CA GLU A 10 -13.30 -11.81 6.60
C GLU A 10 -12.02 -12.18 5.83
N LEU A 11 -11.41 -13.30 6.21
CA LEU A 11 -10.27 -13.87 5.48
C LEU A 11 -10.75 -14.92 4.50
N HIS A 12 -10.28 -14.82 3.26
CA HIS A 12 -10.54 -15.82 2.22
C HIS A 12 -9.38 -16.80 2.12
N PRO A 13 -9.65 -18.07 1.72
CA PRO A 13 -8.59 -19.03 1.44
C PRO A 13 -7.71 -18.55 0.27
N SER A 14 -6.45 -18.98 0.27
CA SER A 14 -5.54 -18.73 -0.85
C SER A 14 -6.09 -19.33 -2.14
N LEU A 15 -5.94 -18.58 -3.24
CA LEU A 15 -6.30 -19.05 -4.57
C LEU A 15 -5.09 -19.67 -5.26
N VAL A 16 -5.36 -20.52 -6.26
CA VAL A 16 -4.32 -21.06 -7.13
C VAL A 16 -3.67 -19.90 -7.88
N GLN A 17 -2.35 -19.78 -7.75
CA GLN A 17 -1.54 -18.78 -8.43
C GLN A 17 -0.65 -19.44 -9.48
N ASP A 18 -0.22 -18.65 -10.46
CA ASP A 18 0.76 -19.05 -11.45
C ASP A 18 2.12 -19.32 -10.77
N GLU A 19 2.86 -20.36 -11.19
CA GLU A 19 4.15 -20.71 -10.59
C GLU A 19 5.22 -19.61 -10.78
N THR A 20 5.04 -18.73 -11.77
CA THR A 20 5.90 -17.57 -12.00
C THR A 20 5.60 -16.41 -11.05
N ASP A 21 4.47 -16.44 -10.34
CA ASP A 21 4.13 -15.46 -9.32
C ASP A 21 4.67 -15.92 -7.96
N THR A 22 5.79 -15.33 -7.55
CA THR A 22 6.45 -15.62 -6.28
C THR A 22 5.91 -14.81 -5.11
N ASN A 23 4.89 -13.97 -5.34
CA ASN A 23 4.29 -13.18 -4.28
C ASN A 23 3.51 -14.04 -3.28
N THR A 24 3.43 -13.56 -2.04
CA THR A 24 2.53 -14.13 -1.04
C THR A 24 1.35 -13.18 -0.84
N TYR A 25 0.16 -13.65 -1.17
CA TYR A 25 -1.07 -12.88 -1.02
C TYR A 25 -1.83 -13.26 0.25
N THR A 26 -2.44 -12.25 0.88
CA THR A 26 -3.56 -12.45 1.80
C THR A 26 -4.82 -11.94 1.12
N LEU A 27 -5.85 -12.78 1.09
CA LEU A 27 -7.13 -12.47 0.48
C LEU A 27 -8.17 -12.28 1.58
N GLY A 28 -9.06 -11.31 1.39
CA GLY A 28 -10.13 -11.09 2.35
C GLY A 28 -11.14 -10.07 1.85
N ARG A 29 -11.99 -9.65 2.78
CA ARG A 29 -13.03 -8.66 2.57
C ARG A 29 -12.90 -7.54 3.60
N MET A 30 -13.10 -6.30 3.15
CA MET A 30 -13.24 -5.11 3.99
C MET A 30 -14.48 -4.36 3.51
N GLY A 31 -15.49 -4.23 4.37
CA GLY A 31 -16.83 -3.79 4.02
C GLY A 31 -17.42 -4.62 2.86
N ASP A 32 -17.78 -3.92 1.79
CA ASP A 32 -18.33 -4.50 0.56
C ASP A 32 -17.27 -4.78 -0.51
N HIS A 33 -15.98 -4.69 -0.16
CA HIS A 33 -14.88 -4.84 -1.11
C HIS A 33 -14.05 -6.08 -0.85
N ASN A 34 -13.84 -6.87 -1.91
CA ASN A 34 -12.81 -7.92 -1.92
C ASN A 34 -11.45 -7.26 -2.09
N VAL A 35 -10.52 -7.59 -1.20
CA VAL A 35 -9.21 -6.95 -1.11
C VAL A 35 -8.13 -8.02 -1.17
N VAL A 36 -7.09 -7.74 -1.96
CA VAL A 36 -5.88 -8.54 -2.10
C VAL A 36 -4.73 -7.75 -1.50
N LEU A 37 -4.03 -8.35 -0.54
CA LEU A 37 -2.87 -7.74 0.09
C LEU A 37 -1.61 -8.53 -0.26
N VAL A 38 -0.59 -7.83 -0.74
CA VAL A 38 0.77 -8.37 -0.90
C VAL A 38 1.70 -7.65 0.07
N CYS A 39 2.61 -8.40 0.68
CA CYS A 39 3.75 -7.82 1.37
C CYS A 39 5.03 -8.22 0.64
N LEU A 40 5.93 -7.25 0.44
CA LEU A 40 7.25 -7.58 -0.07
C LEU A 40 7.98 -8.52 0.90
N PRO A 41 8.77 -9.48 0.40
CA PRO A 41 9.60 -10.33 1.23
C PRO A 41 10.49 -9.52 2.17
N SER A 42 10.72 -10.04 3.37
CA SER A 42 11.62 -9.40 4.34
C SER A 42 13.00 -9.16 3.72
N GLY A 43 13.55 -7.97 3.90
CA GLY A 43 14.84 -7.58 3.32
C GLY A 43 14.77 -7.08 1.88
N THR A 44 13.58 -7.06 1.24
CA THR A 44 13.38 -6.42 -0.06
C THR A 44 12.61 -5.11 0.13
N MET A 45 13.17 -4.01 -0.35
CA MET A 45 12.56 -2.68 -0.30
C MET A 45 12.85 -1.92 -1.60
N GLY A 46 12.04 -0.90 -1.85
CA GLY A 46 12.22 0.01 -2.98
C GLY A 46 11.19 -0.16 -4.08
N THR A 47 11.28 0.74 -5.06
CA THR A 47 10.29 0.90 -6.14
C THR A 47 10.26 -0.30 -7.10
N SER A 48 11.41 -0.88 -7.44
CA SER A 48 11.49 -1.99 -8.39
C SER A 48 10.85 -3.29 -7.84
N PRO A 49 11.16 -3.75 -6.61
CA PRO A 49 10.44 -4.86 -5.99
C PRO A 49 8.93 -4.61 -5.86
N ALA A 50 8.52 -3.40 -5.46
CA ALA A 50 7.12 -3.03 -5.36
C ALA A 50 6.39 -3.07 -6.72
N ALA A 51 7.01 -2.53 -7.77
CA ALA A 51 6.45 -2.53 -9.12
C ALA A 51 6.30 -3.96 -9.66
N THR A 52 7.32 -4.81 -9.45
CA THR A 52 7.26 -6.23 -9.84
C THR A 52 6.14 -6.96 -9.12
N ALA A 53 6.01 -6.75 -7.80
CA ALA A 53 4.96 -7.36 -7.01
C ALA A 53 3.56 -6.91 -7.48
N ALA A 54 3.38 -5.62 -7.75
CA ALA A 54 2.13 -5.07 -8.26
C ALA A 54 1.79 -5.61 -9.67
N ALA A 55 2.78 -5.70 -10.57
CA ALA A 55 2.58 -6.24 -11.91
C ALA A 55 2.14 -7.71 -11.88
N ASN A 56 2.74 -8.51 -11.00
CA ASN A 56 2.32 -9.89 -10.75
C ASN A 56 0.91 -9.95 -10.17
N MET A 57 0.57 -9.10 -9.20
CA MET A 57 -0.76 -9.05 -8.61
C MET A 57 -1.85 -8.74 -9.65
N LEU A 58 -1.61 -7.76 -10.52
CA LEU A 58 -2.56 -7.39 -11.58
C LEU A 58 -2.73 -8.51 -12.61
N ARG A 59 -1.66 -9.28 -12.89
CA ARG A 59 -1.73 -10.47 -13.75
C ARG A 59 -2.54 -11.58 -13.09
N THR A 60 -2.31 -11.85 -11.82
CA THR A 60 -2.97 -12.94 -11.06
C THR A 60 -4.43 -12.61 -10.76
N PHE A 61 -4.77 -11.34 -10.52
CA PHE A 61 -6.11 -10.89 -10.16
C PHE A 61 -6.64 -9.83 -11.15
N PRO A 62 -7.12 -10.26 -12.33
CA PRO A 62 -7.52 -9.32 -13.40
C PRO A 62 -8.75 -8.48 -13.08
N LYS A 63 -9.46 -8.75 -11.98
CA LYS A 63 -10.63 -7.98 -11.52
C LYS A 63 -10.30 -6.84 -10.57
N ILE A 64 -9.02 -6.59 -10.28
CA ILE A 64 -8.60 -5.42 -9.49
C ILE A 64 -8.97 -4.15 -10.25
N ARG A 65 -9.64 -3.20 -9.58
CA ARG A 65 -10.08 -1.93 -10.17
C ARG A 65 -9.21 -0.75 -9.79
N PHE A 66 -8.60 -0.79 -8.61
CA PHE A 66 -7.70 0.23 -8.09
C PHE A 66 -6.71 -0.44 -7.12
N GLY A 67 -5.55 0.20 -6.94
CA GLY A 67 -4.50 -0.27 -6.03
C GLY A 67 -4.08 0.84 -5.08
N LEU A 68 -3.70 0.47 -3.86
CA LEU A 68 -3.17 1.38 -2.84
C LEU A 68 -1.75 0.92 -2.49
N MET A 69 -0.78 1.83 -2.58
CA MET A 69 0.58 1.60 -2.08
C MET A 69 0.71 2.23 -0.70
N VAL A 70 1.03 1.40 0.29
CA VAL A 70 1.12 1.77 1.71
C VAL A 70 2.55 1.50 2.16
N GLY A 71 3.17 2.46 2.84
CA GLY A 71 4.55 2.34 3.28
C GLY A 71 4.97 3.51 4.15
N VAL A 72 6.05 3.31 4.91
CA VAL A 72 6.60 4.35 5.78
C VAL A 72 7.55 5.27 5.01
N GLY A 73 7.32 6.57 5.14
CA GLY A 73 8.18 7.62 4.61
C GLY A 73 8.79 8.46 5.73
N GLY A 74 9.95 9.08 5.46
CA GLY A 74 10.49 10.14 6.30
C GLY A 74 9.92 11.50 5.88
N GLY A 75 9.58 12.34 6.85
CA GLY A 75 9.13 13.71 6.62
C GLY A 75 10.27 14.72 6.74
N ALA A 76 10.23 15.78 5.92
CA ALA A 76 11.13 16.92 6.02
C ALA A 76 10.28 18.19 6.18
N PRO A 77 9.87 18.55 7.41
CA PRO A 77 9.04 19.73 7.64
C PRO A 77 9.81 21.00 7.30
N GLY A 78 9.13 21.98 6.71
CA GLY A 78 9.70 23.28 6.40
C GLY A 78 9.83 24.18 7.63
N PRO A 79 10.26 25.43 7.42
CA PRO A 79 10.31 26.42 8.48
C PRO A 79 8.92 26.62 9.11
N PRO A 80 8.83 26.98 10.40
CA PRO A 80 7.55 27.28 11.03
C PRO A 80 6.82 28.38 10.25
N GLY A 81 5.64 28.05 9.73
CA GLY A 81 4.83 28.94 8.92
C GLY A 81 3.35 28.65 9.14
N ASN A 82 2.50 29.49 8.56
CA ASN A 82 1.04 29.32 8.62
C ASN A 82 0.51 28.41 7.49
N ASP A 83 1.41 27.82 6.68
CA ASP A 83 1.05 26.90 5.62
C ASP A 83 0.89 25.48 6.20
N PRO A 84 -0.32 24.89 6.16
CA PRO A 84 -0.54 23.53 6.66
C PRO A 84 0.27 22.47 5.91
N CYS A 85 0.79 22.77 4.72
CA CYS A 85 1.66 21.89 3.96
C CYS A 85 3.08 21.74 4.52
N GLU A 86 3.50 22.66 5.37
CA GLU A 86 4.85 22.69 5.95
C GLU A 86 4.87 22.11 7.39
N ASP A 87 3.69 21.86 7.99
CA ASP A 87 3.53 21.29 9.35
C ASP A 87 3.33 19.77 9.30
N LEU A 88 4.36 19.03 8.89
CA LEU A 88 4.36 17.56 8.87
C LEU A 88 4.88 16.99 10.21
N ARG A 89 4.05 16.20 10.88
CA ARG A 89 4.30 15.62 12.21
C ARG A 89 4.38 14.11 12.16
N LEU A 90 5.12 13.54 13.12
CA LEU A 90 5.15 12.10 13.31
C LEU A 90 3.75 11.60 13.68
N GLY A 91 3.27 10.59 12.96
CA GLY A 91 1.91 10.06 13.10
C GLY A 91 0.94 10.59 12.05
N ASP A 92 1.33 11.58 11.25
CA ASP A 92 0.51 12.04 10.15
C ASP A 92 0.41 10.98 9.05
N VAL A 93 -0.79 10.89 8.46
CA VAL A 93 -1.10 10.05 7.30
C VAL A 93 -1.20 10.93 6.08
N VAL A 94 -0.58 10.48 5.00
CA VAL A 94 -0.32 11.35 3.85
C VAL A 94 -0.80 10.58 2.56
N VAL A 95 -1.81 11.05 1.78
CA VAL A 95 -2.43 10.48 0.53
C VAL A 95 -2.22 11.19 -0.88
N SER A 96 -1.51 10.60 -1.87
CA SER A 96 -0.93 11.32 -3.05
C SER A 96 -1.88 11.85 -4.12
N ASN A 97 -1.70 13.12 -4.56
CA ASN A 97 -2.41 13.70 -5.70
C ASN A 97 -1.41 14.26 -6.75
N PRO A 98 -1.44 13.78 -8.02
CA PRO A 98 -0.59 14.28 -9.09
C PRO A 98 -0.88 15.72 -9.53
N ASP A 99 -2.05 16.27 -9.22
CA ASP A 99 -2.40 17.65 -9.56
C ASP A 99 -1.80 18.60 -8.51
N ARG A 100 -0.73 19.30 -8.91
CA ARG A 100 0.05 20.21 -8.04
C ARG A 100 -0.84 21.25 -7.37
N GLU A 101 -1.04 21.07 -6.08
CA GLU A 101 -0.95 22.09 -5.03
C GLU A 101 -0.80 21.30 -3.73
N CYS A 102 0.47 21.01 -3.41
CA CYS A 102 0.92 20.27 -2.23
C CYS A 102 0.40 18.83 -2.10
N GLY A 103 1.30 17.88 -2.37
CA GLY A 103 0.95 16.48 -2.22
C GLY A 103 2.13 15.54 -2.21
N ILE A 104 2.82 15.44 -1.08
CA ILE A 104 3.70 14.31 -0.78
C ILE A 104 2.92 13.45 0.17
N TYR A 105 2.82 12.16 -0.08
CA TYR A 105 1.80 11.40 0.59
C TYR A 105 2.09 9.87 0.62
N PHE A 106 2.45 9.36 1.80
CA PHE A 106 2.56 7.95 2.18
C PHE A 106 1.46 7.54 3.17
N LEU A 107 0.59 6.60 2.79
CA LEU A 107 -0.32 5.96 3.75
C LEU A 107 0.52 5.00 4.59
N ILE A 108 0.55 5.21 5.91
CA ILE A 108 1.09 4.29 6.91
C ILE A 108 -0.07 3.86 7.78
N VAL A 109 -0.19 2.56 8.03
CA VAL A 109 -0.92 2.00 9.16
C VAL A 109 0.05 1.54 10.23
#